data_AF-A0A968ZKE2-F1
#
_entry.id   AF-A0A968ZKE2-F1
#
_cell.length_a   1.000
_cell.length_b   1.000
_cell.length_c   1.000
_cell.angle_alpha   90.00
_cell.angle_beta   90.00
_cell.angle_gamma   90.00
#
_symmetry.space_group_name_H-M   'P 1'
#
loop_
_entity.id
_entity.type
_entity.pdbx_description
1 polymer ?
#
loop_
_entity_poly.entity_id
_entity_poly.type
_entity_poly.pdbx_seq_one_letter_code
_entity_poly.pdbx_strand_id
1 'polypeptide(L)'
;MKKFSTVMLAGLLLFSTSLTSCIGSFELVKKVYKFNRSMDSKWVQELVFIAMNIIPVYSVAGFVDVVILNLIEFWSGSNPLALQEGETETQLLTHEGTTYLMTASRDRMKVESLQGVNAGEFLELAYNESTQEWYAITPCESINLSVLKAVAN
;
A
#
# COMPACT_ATOMS: atom_id res chain seq x y z
N MET A 1 29.42 -28.47 -28.18
CA MET A 1 28.10 -27.86 -27.89
C MET A 1 27.85 -27.66 -26.38
N LYS A 2 28.83 -27.22 -25.57
CA LYS A 2 28.65 -27.03 -24.10
C LYS A 2 28.52 -25.57 -23.67
N LYS A 3 29.01 -24.62 -24.48
CA LYS A 3 29.05 -23.18 -24.13
C LYS A 3 27.70 -22.46 -24.34
N PHE A 4 26.87 -22.92 -25.29
CA PHE A 4 25.56 -22.30 -25.58
C PHE A 4 24.56 -22.51 -24.42
N SER A 5 24.63 -23.66 -23.74
CA SER A 5 23.80 -23.97 -22.57
C SER A 5 24.17 -23.12 -21.35
N THR A 6 25.47 -22.85 -21.13
CA THR A 6 25.93 -22.01 -20.02
C THR A 6 25.59 -20.52 -20.24
N VAL A 7 25.66 -20.03 -21.47
CA VAL A 7 25.27 -18.66 -21.82
C VAL A 7 23.76 -18.44 -21.68
N MET A 8 22.94 -19.43 -22.05
CA MET A 8 21.48 -19.36 -21.87
C MET A 8 21.07 -19.42 -20.39
N LEU A 9 21.76 -20.23 -19.58
CA LEU A 9 21.52 -20.31 -18.13
C LEU A 9 21.99 -19.05 -17.40
N ALA A 10 23.13 -18.46 -17.81
CA ALA A 10 23.61 -17.19 -17.27
C ALA A 10 22.71 -16.01 -17.67
N GLY A 11 22.18 -16.00 -18.91
CA GLY A 11 21.21 -15.01 -19.36
C GLY A 11 19.90 -15.06 -18.58
N LEU A 12 19.41 -16.27 -18.24
CA LEU A 12 18.20 -16.46 -17.45
C LEU A 12 18.38 -16.01 -15.98
N LEU A 13 19.57 -16.25 -15.41
CA LEU A 13 19.92 -15.79 -14.05
C LEU A 13 20.07 -14.27 -13.97
N LEU A 14 20.67 -13.62 -14.97
CA LEU A 14 20.80 -12.15 -15.02
C LEU A 14 19.45 -11.45 -15.31
N PHE A 15 18.55 -12.11 -16.04
CA PHE A 15 17.18 -11.62 -16.21
C PHE A 15 16.38 -11.70 -14.90
N SER A 16 16.62 -12.72 -14.08
CA SER A 16 15.93 -12.89 -12.78
C SER A 16 16.28 -11.81 -11.75
N THR A 17 17.50 -11.27 -11.78
CA THR A 17 17.93 -10.18 -10.87
C THR A 17 17.51 -8.79 -11.34
N SER A 18 16.98 -8.66 -12.56
CA SER A 18 16.51 -7.38 -13.11
C SER A 18 14.99 -7.19 -12.97
N LEU A 19 14.26 -8.24 -12.54
CA LEU A 19 12.82 -8.20 -12.30
C LEU A 19 12.46 -7.88 -10.84
N THR A 20 13.45 -7.76 -9.95
CA THR A 20 13.24 -7.50 -8.52
C THR A 20 12.79 -6.08 -8.18
N SER A 21 12.68 -5.18 -9.16
CA SER A 21 12.21 -3.81 -8.93
C SER A 21 10.78 -3.53 -9.43
N CYS A 22 10.10 -4.47 -10.10
CA CYS A 22 8.72 -4.28 -10.61
C CYS A 22 7.82 -5.53 -10.55
N ILE A 23 8.16 -6.55 -9.74
CA ILE A 23 7.17 -7.57 -9.36
C ILE A 23 6.30 -6.92 -8.27
N GLY A 24 5.17 -6.35 -8.68
CA GLY A 24 4.16 -5.80 -7.77
C GLY A 24 3.83 -6.78 -6.66
N SER A 25 3.49 -6.27 -5.49
CA SER A 25 3.29 -7.10 -4.29
C SER A 25 2.08 -8.03 -4.34
N PHE A 26 1.29 -8.02 -5.43
CA PHE A 26 0.13 -8.89 -5.67
C PHE A 26 -0.83 -8.93 -4.46
N GLU A 27 -1.06 -7.79 -3.81
CA GLU A 27 -1.81 -7.71 -2.57
C GLU A 27 -3.28 -8.12 -2.75
N LEU A 28 -3.89 -7.83 -3.92
CA LEU A 28 -5.27 -8.24 -4.17
C LEU A 28 -5.37 -9.77 -4.32
N VAL A 29 -4.46 -10.40 -5.06
CA VAL A 29 -4.39 -11.87 -5.15
C VAL A 29 -4.14 -12.51 -3.78
N LYS A 30 -3.25 -11.96 -2.95
CA LYS A 30 -3.03 -12.44 -1.58
C LYS A 30 -4.29 -12.34 -0.72
N LYS A 31 -5.04 -11.24 -0.82
CA LYS A 31 -6.32 -11.05 -0.10
C LYS A 31 -7.37 -12.06 -0.54
N VAL A 32 -7.53 -12.28 -1.85
CA VAL A 32 -8.46 -13.29 -2.39
C VAL A 32 -8.05 -14.71 -1.95
N TYR A 33 -6.75 -15.00 -1.92
CA TYR A 33 -6.26 -16.29 -1.44
C TYR A 33 -6.47 -16.47 0.07
N LYS A 34 -6.24 -15.43 0.87
CA LYS A 34 -6.49 -15.42 2.32
C LYS A 34 -7.97 -15.65 2.64
N PHE A 35 -8.87 -15.03 1.87
CA PHE A 35 -10.31 -15.25 1.99
C PHE A 35 -10.70 -16.70 1.68
N ASN A 36 -10.13 -17.30 0.63
CA ASN A 36 -10.41 -18.71 0.37
C ASN A 36 -9.87 -19.61 1.51
N ARG A 37 -8.66 -19.30 2.02
CA ARG A 37 -8.05 -20.03 3.14
C ARG A 37 -8.73 -19.84 4.50
N SER A 38 -9.57 -18.82 4.68
CA SER A 38 -10.31 -18.61 5.93
C SER A 38 -11.57 -19.47 6.07
N MET A 39 -11.84 -20.36 5.11
CA MET A 39 -12.99 -21.27 5.16
C MET A 39 -12.73 -22.45 6.11
N ASP A 40 -13.72 -22.77 6.96
CA ASP A 40 -13.58 -23.75 8.06
C ASP A 40 -13.38 -25.22 7.61
N SER A 41 -13.77 -25.57 6.38
CA SER A 41 -13.70 -26.95 5.86
C SER A 41 -12.87 -27.04 4.59
N LYS A 42 -11.98 -28.04 4.53
CA LYS A 42 -11.14 -28.33 3.35
C LYS A 42 -11.95 -28.58 2.08
N TRP A 43 -13.13 -29.19 2.22
CA TRP A 43 -14.03 -29.45 1.09
C TRP A 43 -14.70 -28.16 0.58
N VAL A 44 -15.04 -27.25 1.48
CA VAL A 44 -15.59 -25.93 1.11
C VAL A 44 -14.51 -25.08 0.47
N GLN A 45 -13.29 -25.10 1.01
CA GLN A 45 -12.13 -24.41 0.44
C GLN A 45 -11.87 -24.87 -1.01
N GLU A 46 -11.89 -26.17 -1.27
CA GLU A 46 -11.67 -26.71 -2.62
C GLU A 46 -12.81 -26.35 -3.58
N LEU A 47 -14.07 -26.43 -3.12
CA LEU A 47 -15.22 -26.06 -3.94
C LEU A 47 -15.18 -24.57 -4.31
N VAL A 48 -14.87 -23.70 -3.34
CA VAL A 48 -14.69 -22.27 -3.56
C VAL A 48 -13.50 -21.99 -4.48
N PHE A 49 -12.39 -22.73 -4.33
CA PHE A 49 -11.25 -22.63 -5.23
C PHE A 49 -11.61 -22.97 -6.68
N ILE A 50 -12.36 -24.06 -6.90
CA ILE A 50 -12.83 -24.46 -8.23
C ILE A 50 -13.78 -23.40 -8.80
N ALA A 51 -14.73 -22.91 -8.00
CA ALA A 51 -15.67 -21.87 -8.44
C ALA A 51 -14.97 -20.56 -8.83
N MET A 52 -13.97 -20.13 -8.06
CA MET A 52 -13.14 -18.94 -8.32
C MET A 52 -12.10 -19.12 -9.44
N ASN A 53 -11.93 -20.34 -9.96
CA ASN A 53 -11.16 -20.59 -11.19
C ASN A 53 -12.08 -20.66 -12.41
N ILE A 54 -13.30 -21.18 -12.28
CA ILE A 54 -14.31 -21.19 -13.35
C ILE A 54 -14.75 -19.75 -13.67
N ILE A 55 -15.11 -18.99 -12.64
CA ILE A 55 -15.23 -17.53 -12.74
C ILE A 55 -13.81 -17.02 -12.53
N PRO A 56 -13.15 -16.34 -13.48
CA PRO A 56 -11.70 -16.10 -13.45
C PRO A 56 -11.28 -15.03 -12.42
N VAL A 57 -11.67 -15.19 -11.15
CA VAL A 57 -11.47 -14.21 -10.07
C VAL A 57 -9.98 -14.02 -9.79
N TYR A 58 -9.20 -15.10 -9.69
CA TYR A 58 -7.76 -15.02 -9.46
C TYR A 58 -7.01 -14.36 -10.63
N SER A 59 -7.42 -14.65 -11.86
CA SER A 59 -6.80 -14.07 -13.06
C SER A 59 -7.12 -12.58 -13.20
N VAL A 60 -8.35 -12.18 -12.92
CA VAL A 60 -8.76 -10.76 -12.91
C VAL A 60 -8.06 -10.01 -11.77
N ALA A 61 -8.00 -10.58 -10.56
CA ALA A 61 -7.29 -9.98 -9.44
C ALA A 61 -5.80 -9.78 -9.76
N GLY A 62 -5.15 -10.79 -10.36
CA GLY A 62 -3.76 -10.69 -10.79
C GLY A 62 -3.55 -9.64 -11.89
N PHE A 63 -4.49 -9.52 -12.84
CA PHE A 63 -4.43 -8.47 -13.86
C PHE A 63 -4.58 -7.07 -13.26
N VAL A 64 -5.50 -6.89 -12.31
CA VAL A 64 -5.69 -5.62 -11.59
C VAL A 64 -4.45 -5.27 -10.75
N ASP A 65 -3.84 -6.23 -10.06
CA ASP A 65 -2.58 -6.02 -9.35
C ASP A 65 -1.47 -5.57 -10.32
N VAL A 66 -1.34 -6.24 -11.47
CA VAL A 66 -0.26 -5.98 -12.45
C VAL A 66 -0.45 -4.69 -13.25
N VAL A 67 -1.69 -4.29 -13.52
CA VAL A 67 -1.99 -3.15 -14.39
C VAL A 67 -2.42 -1.93 -13.62
N ILE A 68 -3.15 -2.08 -12.52
CA ILE A 68 -3.67 -0.93 -11.78
C ILE A 68 -2.78 -0.64 -10.58
N LEU A 69 -2.55 -1.63 -9.71
CA LEU A 69 -1.79 -1.38 -8.49
C LEU A 69 -0.30 -1.14 -8.77
N ASN A 70 0.29 -1.91 -9.69
CA ASN A 70 1.66 -1.66 -10.19
C ASN A 70 1.81 -0.29 -10.87
N LEU A 71 0.80 0.18 -11.61
CA LEU A 71 0.85 1.52 -12.19
C LEU A 71 0.76 2.59 -11.10
N ILE A 72 -0.11 2.40 -10.11
CA ILE A 72 -0.20 3.33 -8.97
C ILE A 72 1.12 3.33 -8.20
N GLU A 73 1.64 2.15 -7.81
CA GLU A 73 2.91 1.99 -7.09
C GLU A 73 4.09 2.62 -7.85
N PHE A 74 4.11 2.53 -9.18
CA PHE A 74 5.12 3.19 -10.02
C PHE A 74 5.07 4.73 -9.94
N TRP A 75 3.88 5.33 -9.89
CA TRP A 75 3.72 6.79 -9.85
C TRP A 75 3.65 7.38 -8.44
N SER A 76 3.16 6.63 -7.44
CA SER A 76 3.01 7.06 -6.05
C SER A 76 4.14 6.58 -5.13
N GLY A 77 4.96 5.61 -5.58
CA GLY A 77 6.00 4.98 -4.76
C GLY A 77 5.47 4.12 -3.59
N SER A 78 4.16 3.90 -3.50
CA SER A 78 3.52 3.18 -2.38
C SER A 78 2.23 2.49 -2.84
N ASN A 79 2.05 1.22 -2.45
CA ASN A 79 0.87 0.46 -2.84
C ASN A 79 -0.34 0.86 -1.96
N PRO A 80 -1.44 1.37 -2.55
CA PRO A 80 -2.62 1.84 -1.80
C PRO A 80 -3.37 0.73 -1.04
N LEU A 81 -3.05 -0.55 -1.30
CA LEU A 81 -3.60 -1.70 -0.57
C LEU A 81 -2.65 -2.30 0.47
N ALA A 82 -1.41 -1.79 0.59
CA ALA A 82 -0.36 -2.40 1.42
C ALA A 82 -0.45 -2.06 2.91
N LEU A 83 -1.11 -0.96 3.32
CA LEU A 83 -1.29 -0.66 4.74
C LEU A 83 -2.41 -1.52 5.33
N GLN A 84 -2.06 -2.63 5.98
CA GLN A 84 -3.00 -3.43 6.76
C GLN A 84 -3.42 -2.71 8.06
N GLU A 85 -4.49 -3.18 8.69
CA GLU A 85 -4.90 -2.68 10.01
C GLU A 85 -3.76 -2.87 11.02
N GLY A 86 -3.25 -1.75 11.56
CA GLY A 86 -2.14 -1.72 12.51
C GLY A 86 -0.74 -1.59 11.90
N GLU A 87 -0.60 -1.61 10.57
CA GLU A 87 0.66 -1.27 9.91
C GLU A 87 0.81 0.25 9.82
N THR A 88 2.02 0.73 10.09
CA THR A 88 2.40 2.13 9.97
C THR A 88 3.66 2.23 9.13
N GLU A 89 3.66 3.17 8.19
CA GLU A 89 4.85 3.51 7.42
C GLU A 89 5.38 4.85 7.89
N THR A 90 6.67 4.89 8.25
CA THR A 90 7.33 6.10 8.70
C THR A 90 8.36 6.56 7.67
N GLN A 91 8.33 7.82 7.30
CA GLN A 91 9.28 8.44 6.38
C GLN A 91 9.84 9.73 6.98
N LEU A 92 11.14 9.95 6.79
CA LEU A 92 11.79 11.20 7.13
C LEU A 92 11.80 12.12 5.90
N LEU A 93 11.26 13.31 6.04
CA LEU A 93 11.18 14.32 4.99
C LEU A 93 11.98 15.54 5.42
N THR A 94 12.92 15.98 4.58
CA THR A 94 13.64 17.23 4.81
C THR A 94 13.11 18.30 3.87
N HIS A 95 12.50 19.35 4.41
CA HIS A 95 12.00 20.49 3.65
C HIS A 95 12.55 21.78 4.27
N GLU A 96 13.16 22.65 3.46
CA GLU A 96 13.73 23.93 3.90
C GLU A 96 14.70 23.82 5.10
N GLY A 97 15.47 22.73 5.17
CA GLY A 97 16.43 22.49 6.26
C GLY A 97 15.80 22.01 7.57
N THR A 98 14.48 21.81 7.60
CA THR A 98 13.76 21.20 8.74
C THR A 98 13.44 19.75 8.42
N THR A 99 13.71 18.86 9.37
CA THR A 99 13.41 17.42 9.24
C THR A 99 12.08 17.10 9.90
N TYR A 100 11.17 16.50 9.14
CA TYR A 100 9.85 16.05 9.56
C TYR A 100 9.82 14.52 9.59
N LEU A 101 9.13 13.96 10.60
CA LEU A 101 8.75 12.57 10.67
C LEU A 101 7.30 12.44 10.22
N MET A 102 7.09 11.78 9.08
CA MET A 102 5.76 11.48 8.59
C MET A 102 5.44 10.02 8.89
N THR A 103 4.34 9.76 9.61
CA THR A 103 3.83 8.42 9.91
C THR A 103 2.45 8.26 9.30
N ALA A 104 2.30 7.36 8.34
CA ALA A 104 1.02 7.04 7.72
C ALA A 104 0.51 5.68 8.21
N SER A 105 -0.79 5.59 8.53
CA SER A 105 -1.56 4.38 8.76
C SER A 105 -2.76 4.34 7.80
N ARG A 106 -3.59 3.29 7.88
CA ARG A 106 -4.82 3.18 7.08
C ARG A 106 -5.76 4.39 7.23
N ASP A 107 -5.89 4.89 8.45
CA ASP A 107 -6.88 5.88 8.87
C ASP A 107 -6.25 7.20 9.32
N ARG A 108 -4.92 7.26 9.48
CA ARG A 108 -4.23 8.43 10.04
C ARG A 108 -2.97 8.79 9.27
N MET A 109 -2.66 10.07 9.24
CA MET A 109 -1.37 10.57 8.81
C MET A 109 -0.89 11.59 9.84
N LYS A 110 0.23 11.28 10.52
CA LYS A 110 0.87 12.18 11.47
C LYS A 110 2.12 12.78 10.84
N VAL A 111 2.27 14.09 10.89
CA VAL A 111 3.50 14.81 10.53
C VAL A 111 4.00 15.49 11.78
N GLU A 112 5.23 15.18 12.18
CA GLU A 112 5.87 15.73 13.38
C GLU A 112 7.18 16.40 13.00
N SER A 113 7.41 17.62 13.49
CA SER A 113 8.69 18.30 13.28
C SER A 113 9.72 17.83 14.29
N LEU A 114 10.86 17.31 13.82
CA LEU A 114 11.94 16.83 14.70
C LEU A 114 12.96 17.92 15.06
N GLN A 115 12.99 19.02 14.29
CA GLN A 115 14.05 20.04 14.38
C GLN A 115 13.48 21.45 14.12
N GLY A 116 14.20 22.49 14.53
CA GLY A 116 13.78 23.89 14.35
C GLY A 116 12.93 24.45 15.51
N VAL A 117 12.34 25.64 15.30
CA VAL A 117 11.57 26.38 16.33
C VAL A 117 10.29 25.65 16.75
N ASN A 118 9.76 24.81 15.87
CA ASN A 118 8.52 24.06 16.06
C ASN A 118 8.79 22.57 16.38
N ALA A 119 10.00 22.22 16.85
CA ALA A 119 10.34 20.84 17.19
C ALA A 119 9.39 20.30 18.28
N GLY A 120 8.74 19.16 18.00
CA GLY A 120 7.72 18.55 18.86
C GLY A 120 6.28 18.95 18.53
N GLU A 121 6.06 19.92 17.63
CA GLU A 121 4.73 20.15 17.06
C GLU A 121 4.37 19.04 16.07
N PHE A 122 3.09 18.66 16.06
CA PHE A 122 2.56 17.69 15.13
C PHE A 122 1.22 18.11 14.54
N LEU A 123 0.93 17.58 13.36
CA LEU A 123 -0.38 17.60 12.73
C LEU A 123 -0.76 16.15 12.43
N GLU A 124 -1.87 15.69 13.00
CA GLU A 124 -2.44 14.37 12.70
C GLU A 124 -3.75 14.54 11.93
N LEU A 125 -3.80 14.02 10.71
CA LEU A 125 -5.04 13.84 9.97
C LEU A 125 -5.61 12.48 10.36
N ALA A 126 -6.85 12.43 10.82
CA ALA A 126 -7.52 11.20 11.22
C ALA A 126 -8.87 11.07 10.51
N TYR A 127 -9.10 9.92 9.86
CA TYR A 127 -10.36 9.56 9.24
C TYR A 127 -11.23 8.78 10.22
N ASN A 128 -12.47 9.24 10.41
CA ASN A 128 -13.47 8.55 11.21
C ASN A 128 -14.37 7.71 10.30
N GLU A 129 -14.26 6.39 10.39
CA GLU A 129 -15.04 5.47 9.54
C GLU A 129 -16.53 5.46 9.86
N SER A 130 -16.92 5.77 11.10
CA SER A 130 -18.34 5.78 11.50
C SER A 130 -19.08 6.98 10.94
N THR A 131 -18.39 8.13 10.83
CA THR A 131 -18.98 9.36 10.28
C THR A 131 -18.56 9.63 8.83
N GLN A 132 -17.58 8.90 8.31
CA GLN A 132 -16.94 9.12 7.00
C GLN A 132 -16.33 10.53 6.86
N GLU A 133 -15.76 11.06 7.93
CA GLU A 133 -15.23 12.42 8.00
C GLU A 133 -13.74 12.45 8.32
N TRP A 134 -13.06 13.51 7.87
CA TRP A 134 -11.66 13.78 8.19
C TRP A 134 -11.55 14.84 9.28
N TYR A 135 -10.61 14.61 10.19
CA TYR A 135 -10.27 15.52 11.28
C TYR A 135 -8.80 15.90 11.19
N ALA A 136 -8.48 17.19 11.36
CA ALA A 136 -7.13 17.66 11.62
C ALA A 136 -6.97 17.86 13.13
N ILE A 137 -6.03 17.13 13.72
CA ILE A 137 -5.72 17.13 15.14
C ILE A 137 -4.36 17.80 15.31
N THR A 138 -4.35 18.85 16.12
CA THR A 138 -3.15 19.58 16.53
C THR A 138 -3.06 19.55 18.06
N PRO A 139 -1.93 19.95 18.66
CA PRO A 139 -1.84 20.09 20.11
C PRO A 139 -2.88 21.02 20.73
N CYS A 140 -3.41 21.97 19.97
CA CYS A 140 -4.34 22.98 20.46
C CYS A 140 -5.81 22.60 20.26
N GLU A 141 -6.15 21.95 19.14
CA GLU A 141 -7.54 21.66 18.77
C GLU A 141 -7.68 20.55 17.72
N SER A 142 -8.90 19.99 17.65
CA SER A 142 -9.35 19.06 16.61
C SER A 142 -10.40 19.73 15.72
N ILE A 143 -10.11 19.86 14.43
CA ILE A 143 -10.97 20.53 13.45
C ILE A 143 -11.55 19.49 12.48
N ASN A 144 -12.87 19.48 12.29
CA ASN A 144 -13.49 18.66 11.25
C ASN A 144 -13.28 19.33 9.88
N LEU A 145 -12.58 18.63 8.98
CA LEU A 145 -12.22 19.12 7.65
C LEU A 145 -13.37 19.06 6.65
N SER A 146 -14.42 18.27 6.91
CA SER A 146 -15.60 18.21 6.03
C SER A 146 -16.41 19.51 6.03
N VAL A 147 -16.21 20.37 7.03
CA VAL A 147 -16.87 21.67 7.17
C VAL A 147 -16.09 22.78 6.45
N LEU A 148 -14.85 22.52 6.05
CA LEU A 148 -14.05 23.48 5.30
C LEU A 148 -14.56 23.56 3.86
N LYS A 149 -15.39 24.55 3.57
CA LYS A 149 -15.66 24.96 2.19
C LYS A 149 -14.33 25.41 1.60
N ALA A 150 -13.86 24.70 0.57
CA ALA A 150 -12.74 25.13 -0.24
C ALA A 150 -13.04 26.56 -0.73
N VAL A 151 -12.30 27.54 -0.20
CA VAL A 151 -12.23 28.87 -0.80
C VAL A 151 -11.28 28.70 -1.99
N ALA A 152 -11.85 28.23 -3.09
CA ALA A 152 -11.18 28.31 -4.38
C ALA A 152 -11.19 29.79 -4.78
N ASN A 153 -10.00 30.40 -4.81
CA ASN A 153 -9.76 31.74 -5.33
C ASN A 153 -9.06 31.60 -6.69
#